data_AF-A0A554JLA3-F1
#
_entry.id   AF-A0A554JLA3-F1
#
_cell.length_a   1.000
_cell.length_b   1.000
_cell.length_c   1.000
_cell.angle_alpha   90.00
_cell.angle_beta   90.00
_cell.angle_gamma   90.00
#
_symmetry.space_group_name_H-M   'P 1'
#
loop_
_entity.id
_entity.type
_entity.pdbx_description
1 polymer ?
#
loop_
_entity_poly.entity_id
_entity_poly.type
_entity_poly.pdbx_seq_one_letter_code
_entity_poly.pdbx_strand_id
1 'polypeptide(L)'
;MNISTIVVGIAALIIGLGGGYFMANSERPAPVQHNMSSTMAGMMAGLEDKEGTDFEQAFINEMIVHHEGAVAMAQMVLQKTERPELVQLANDIISAQTREIDMMRGWQSQWFGVTVHHVQ
;
A
#
# COMPACT_ATOMS: atom_id res chain seq x y z
N MET A 1 22.48 -6.91 9.43
CA MET A 1 21.06 -6.56 9.56
C MET A 1 20.29 -7.79 9.14
N ASN A 2 19.44 -8.34 10.01
CA ASN A 2 19.03 -9.73 9.91
C ASN A 2 17.74 -9.83 9.08
N ILE A 3 17.71 -10.73 8.11
CA ILE A 3 16.64 -10.89 7.11
C ILE A 3 15.26 -11.04 7.80
N SER A 4 15.20 -11.72 8.94
CA SER A 4 13.96 -11.93 9.72
C SER A 4 13.38 -10.68 10.38
N THR A 5 14.16 -9.61 10.56
CA THR A 5 13.69 -8.36 11.19
C THR A 5 12.99 -7.45 10.17
N ILE A 6 13.23 -7.65 8.87
CA ILE A 6 12.74 -6.79 7.78
C ILE A 6 11.31 -7.18 7.37
N VAL A 7 10.99 -8.48 7.37
CA VAL A 7 9.63 -9.00 7.12
C VAL A 7 8.61 -8.44 8.11
N VAL A 8 9.02 -8.27 9.37
CA VAL A 8 8.19 -7.62 10.41
C VAL A 8 8.01 -6.13 10.14
N GLY A 9 9.02 -5.45 9.60
CA GLY A 9 8.94 -4.04 9.21
C GLY A 9 7.95 -3.79 8.07
N ILE A 10 7.91 -4.68 7.07
CA ILE A 10 6.97 -4.61 5.94
C ILE A 10 5.52 -4.85 6.40
N ALA A 11 5.29 -5.80 7.31
CA ALA A 11 3.97 -6.02 7.91
C ALA A 11 3.54 -4.87 8.84
N ALA A 12 4.48 -4.23 9.53
CA ALA A 12 4.20 -3.12 10.45
C ALA A 12 3.91 -1.78 9.74
N LEU A 13 4.35 -1.62 8.48
CA LEU A 13 4.13 -0.40 7.70
C LEU A 13 2.74 -0.31 7.08
N ILE A 14 2.01 -1.44 6.94
CA ILE A 14 0.61 -1.46 6.49
C ILE A 14 -0.34 -0.79 7.52
N ILE A 15 0.11 -0.53 8.76
CA ILE A 15 -0.75 -0.02 9.85
C ILE A 15 -0.20 1.29 10.49
N GLY A 16 0.97 1.78 10.08
CA GLY A 16 1.85 2.45 11.06
C GLY A 16 2.00 3.96 11.09
N LEU A 17 1.58 4.77 10.11
CA LEU A 17 1.94 6.21 10.10
C LEU A 17 0.80 7.14 9.66
N GLY A 18 -0.25 7.23 10.49
CA GLY A 18 -1.26 8.29 10.38
C GLY A 18 -2.54 8.13 11.23
N GLY A 19 -2.78 6.94 11.81
CA GLY A 19 -4.07 6.63 12.47
C GLY A 19 -4.20 7.02 13.95
N GLY A 20 -3.16 7.55 14.59
CA GLY A 20 -3.10 7.69 16.05
C GLY A 20 -3.86 8.86 16.67
N TYR A 21 -4.31 9.86 15.88
CA TYR A 21 -4.88 11.10 16.46
C TYR A 21 -6.35 11.36 16.12
N PHE A 22 -7.02 10.52 15.33
CA PHE A 22 -8.41 10.78 14.89
C PHE A 22 -9.39 9.63 15.14
N MET A 23 -9.11 8.76 16.11
CA MET A 23 -10.11 7.82 16.64
C MET A 23 -10.76 8.38 17.91
N ALA A 24 -11.56 9.44 17.74
CA ALA A 24 -12.58 9.81 18.71
C ALA A 24 -13.77 10.39 17.94
N ASN A 25 -14.91 9.68 17.99
CA ASN A 25 -16.19 10.01 17.36
C ASN A 25 -16.24 10.00 15.83
N SER A 26 -16.70 8.89 15.27
CA SER A 26 -17.95 8.86 14.49
C SER A 26 -18.20 7.46 13.91
N GLU A 27 -19.46 7.19 13.63
CA GLU A 27 -20.09 5.90 13.51
C GLU A 27 -19.58 5.05 12.33
N ARG A 28 -19.70 3.73 12.51
CA ARG A 28 -19.22 2.66 11.60
C ARG A 28 -19.45 2.95 10.11
N PRO A 29 -18.42 2.96 9.25
CA PRO A 29 -18.63 3.00 7.81
C PRO A 29 -19.03 1.62 7.27
N ALA A 30 -19.93 1.65 6.28
CA ALA A 30 -20.58 0.55 5.58
C ALA A 30 -19.61 -0.41 4.84
N PRO A 31 -20.06 -1.60 4.39
CA PRO A 31 -19.17 -2.68 3.96
C PRO A 31 -18.68 -2.45 2.53
N VAL A 32 -17.48 -1.88 2.37
CA VAL A 32 -16.70 -1.89 1.12
C VAL A 32 -15.78 -3.12 1.07
N GLN A 33 -16.18 -4.21 1.72
CA GLN A 33 -15.29 -5.34 2.03
C GLN A 33 -15.08 -6.31 0.85
N HIS A 34 -15.95 -6.30 -0.16
CA HIS A 34 -15.99 -7.39 -1.14
C HIS A 34 -14.94 -7.29 -2.26
N ASN A 35 -14.48 -6.09 -2.59
CA ASN A 35 -13.62 -5.83 -3.75
C ASN A 35 -12.12 -5.80 -3.37
N MET A 36 -11.74 -5.13 -2.28
CA MET A 36 -10.34 -5.17 -1.79
C MET A 36 -9.94 -6.58 -1.32
N SER A 37 -10.87 -7.31 -0.69
CA SER A 37 -10.62 -8.68 -0.21
C SER A 37 -10.32 -9.67 -1.35
N SER A 38 -11.04 -9.56 -2.47
CA SER A 38 -10.80 -10.41 -3.64
C SER A 38 -9.47 -10.08 -4.33
N THR A 39 -9.09 -8.80 -4.40
CA THR A 39 -7.79 -8.40 -4.97
C THR A 39 -6.64 -8.88 -4.10
N MET A 40 -6.77 -8.74 -2.77
CA MET A 40 -5.77 -9.25 -1.82
C MET A 40 -5.67 -10.78 -1.86
N ALA A 41 -6.79 -11.49 -2.01
CA ALA A 41 -6.79 -12.94 -2.16
C ALA A 41 -6.10 -13.40 -3.45
N GLY A 42 -6.35 -12.71 -4.57
CA GLY A 42 -5.66 -12.99 -5.84
C GLY A 42 -4.16 -12.73 -5.76
N MET A 43 -3.75 -11.66 -5.10
CA MET A 43 -2.35 -11.36 -4.83
C MET A 43 -1.69 -12.46 -3.98
N MET A 44 -2.36 -12.92 -2.92
CA MET A 44 -1.83 -13.98 -2.05
C MET A 44 -1.67 -15.31 -2.77
N ALA A 45 -2.58 -15.65 -3.71
CA ALA A 45 -2.44 -16.84 -4.54
C ALA A 45 -1.18 -16.79 -5.43
N GLY A 46 -0.78 -15.61 -5.91
CA GLY A 46 0.46 -15.41 -6.67
C GLY A 46 1.74 -15.58 -5.85
N LEU A 47 1.63 -15.67 -4.52
CA LEU A 47 2.73 -15.78 -3.57
C LEU A 47 2.84 -17.17 -2.91
N GLU A 48 1.81 -18.02 -3.05
CA GLU A 48 1.62 -19.26 -2.28
C GLU A 48 2.80 -20.24 -2.38
N ASP A 49 3.41 -20.35 -3.55
CA ASP A 49 4.56 -21.26 -3.82
C ASP A 49 5.92 -20.56 -3.76
N LYS A 50 5.98 -19.29 -3.33
CA LYS A 50 7.24 -18.51 -3.30
C LYS A 50 7.83 -18.50 -1.90
N GLU A 51 9.14 -18.62 -1.83
CA GLU A 51 9.90 -18.52 -0.57
C GLU A 51 11.11 -17.60 -0.71
N GLY A 52 11.65 -17.15 0.43
CA GLY A 52 12.87 -16.35 0.48
C GLY A 52 12.84 -15.12 -0.44
N THR A 53 13.92 -14.91 -1.18
CA THR A 53 14.09 -13.75 -2.08
C THR A 53 13.03 -13.66 -3.18
N ASP A 54 12.58 -14.80 -3.71
CA ASP A 54 11.55 -14.82 -4.76
C ASP A 54 10.18 -14.38 -4.21
N PHE A 55 9.88 -14.75 -2.96
CA PHE A 55 8.69 -14.25 -2.25
C PHE A 55 8.80 -12.76 -1.99
N GLU A 56 9.93 -12.28 -1.46
CA GLU A 56 10.15 -10.86 -1.13
C GLU A 56 10.00 -9.98 -2.37
N GLN A 57 10.61 -10.37 -3.50
CA GLN A 57 10.51 -9.62 -4.74
C GLN A 57 9.09 -9.60 -5.29
N ALA A 58 8.40 -10.75 -5.30
CA ALA A 58 7.02 -10.84 -5.76
C ALA A 58 6.08 -10.02 -4.87
N PHE A 59 6.24 -10.11 -3.54
CA PHE A 59 5.44 -9.35 -2.58
C PHE A 59 5.58 -7.84 -2.80
N ILE A 60 6.81 -7.35 -2.97
CA ILE A 60 7.07 -5.92 -3.21
C ILE A 60 6.45 -5.47 -4.54
N ASN A 61 6.59 -6.25 -5.61
CA ASN A 61 6.00 -5.93 -6.91
C ASN A 61 4.48 -5.77 -6.82
N GLU A 62 3.82 -6.74 -6.19
CA GLU A 62 2.37 -6.75 -6.03
C GLU A 62 1.89 -5.62 -5.10
N MET A 63 2.64 -5.30 -4.04
CA MET A 63 2.29 -4.19 -3.15
C MET A 63 2.41 -2.83 -3.83
N ILE A 64 3.39 -2.63 -4.72
CA ILE A 64 3.47 -1.42 -5.55
C ILE A 64 2.19 -1.27 -6.38
N VAL A 65 1.78 -2.32 -7.09
CA VAL A 65 0.57 -2.30 -7.94
C VAL A 65 -0.70 -2.04 -7.11
N HIS A 66 -0.81 -2.69 -5.95
CA HIS A 66 -1.92 -2.46 -5.02
C HIS A 66 -1.99 -0.98 -4.58
N HIS A 67 -0.86 -0.38 -4.24
CA HIS A 67 -0.81 1.01 -3.78
C HIS A 67 -1.08 2.00 -4.92
N GLU A 68 -0.56 1.75 -6.12
CA GLU A 68 -0.86 2.55 -7.32
C GLU A 68 -2.37 2.55 -7.62
N GLY A 69 -3.03 1.40 -7.47
CA GLY A 69 -4.49 1.29 -7.57
C GLY A 69 -5.24 2.13 -6.53
N ALA A 70 -4.78 2.12 -5.28
CA ALA A 70 -5.38 2.93 -4.22
C ALA A 70 -5.18 4.44 -4.43
N VAL A 71 -4.01 4.86 -4.90
CA VAL A 71 -3.73 6.27 -5.29
C VAL A 71 -4.67 6.70 -6.41
N ALA A 72 -4.82 5.87 -7.46
CA ALA A 72 -5.74 6.17 -8.56
C ALA A 72 -7.20 6.30 -8.09
N MET A 73 -7.64 5.43 -7.17
CA MET A 73 -8.98 5.52 -6.58
C MET A 73 -9.16 6.80 -5.74
N ALA A 74 -8.18 7.16 -4.91
CA ALA A 74 -8.22 8.39 -4.14
C ALA A 74 -8.27 9.64 -5.04
N GLN A 75 -7.50 9.66 -6.14
CA GLN A 75 -7.58 10.73 -7.14
C GLN A 75 -8.97 10.82 -7.80
N MET A 76 -9.63 9.68 -8.05
CA MET A 76 -11.00 9.68 -8.56
C MET A 76 -12.01 10.23 -7.54
N VAL A 77 -11.81 9.99 -6.24
CA VAL A 77 -12.65 10.58 -5.19
C VAL A 77 -12.56 12.10 -5.21
N LEU A 78 -11.35 12.67 -5.31
CA LEU A 78 -11.15 14.13 -5.40
C LEU A 78 -11.88 14.78 -6.58
N GLN A 79 -12.09 14.05 -7.67
CA GLN A 79 -12.82 14.54 -8.84
C GLN A 79 -14.35 14.47 -8.70
N LYS A 80 -14.85 13.69 -7.74
CA LYS A 80 -16.27 13.33 -7.62
C LYS A 80 -16.95 13.84 -6.36
N THR A 81 -16.20 14.45 -5.44
CA THR A 81 -16.75 14.90 -4.15
C THR A 81 -16.21 16.25 -3.73
N GLU A 82 -17.06 17.04 -3.09
CA GLU A 82 -16.68 18.28 -2.39
C GLU A 82 -16.76 18.11 -0.86
N ARG A 83 -17.10 16.91 -0.38
CA ARG A 83 -17.21 16.64 1.06
C ARG A 83 -15.83 16.75 1.72
N PRO A 84 -15.62 17.69 2.67
CA PRO A 84 -14.30 17.96 3.21
C PRO A 84 -13.63 16.73 3.83
N GLU A 85 -14.40 15.86 4.48
CA GLU A 85 -13.86 14.65 5.12
C GLU A 85 -13.34 13.64 4.09
N LEU A 86 -14.02 13.51 2.95
CA LEU A 86 -13.60 12.61 1.88
C LEU A 86 -12.42 13.18 1.08
N VAL A 87 -12.38 14.50 0.91
CA VAL A 87 -11.23 15.19 0.30
C VAL A 87 -9.98 15.00 1.16
N GLN A 88 -10.10 15.21 2.48
CA GLN A 88 -8.99 15.00 3.40
C GLN A 88 -8.49 13.56 3.36
N LEU A 89 -9.40 12.58 3.48
CA LEU A 89 -9.06 11.16 3.43
C LEU A 89 -8.34 10.79 2.11
N ALA A 90 -8.83 11.28 0.97
CA ALA A 90 -8.22 10.99 -0.32
C ALA A 90 -6.79 11.57 -0.42
N ASN A 91 -6.57 12.79 0.05
CA ASN A 91 -5.23 13.39 0.10
C ASN A 91 -4.28 12.62 1.02
N ASP A 92 -4.76 12.18 2.18
CA ASP A 92 -3.96 11.38 3.13
C ASP A 92 -3.54 10.04 2.52
N ILE A 93 -4.46 9.36 1.83
CA ILE A 93 -4.17 8.12 1.10
C ILE A 93 -3.12 8.35 0.01
N ILE A 94 -3.28 9.39 -0.82
CA ILE A 94 -2.32 9.70 -1.90
C ILE A 94 -0.93 9.95 -1.30
N SER A 95 -0.84 10.78 -0.25
CA SER A 95 0.41 11.14 0.39
C SER A 95 1.13 9.95 1.06
N ALA A 96 0.38 9.11 1.78
CA ALA A 96 0.95 7.94 2.43
C ALA A 96 1.41 6.89 1.39
N GLN A 97 0.51 6.50 0.49
CA GLN A 97 0.79 5.37 -0.41
C GLN A 97 1.82 5.72 -1.50
N THR A 98 1.90 6.99 -1.93
CA THR A 98 3.00 7.42 -2.83
C THR A 98 4.36 7.29 -2.17
N ARG A 99 4.48 7.67 -0.88
CA ARG A 99 5.74 7.49 -0.12
C ARG A 99 6.09 6.02 0.04
N GLU A 100 5.10 5.16 0.28
CA GLU A 100 5.31 3.72 0.39
C GLU A 100 5.75 3.08 -0.94
N ILE A 101 5.18 3.52 -2.07
CA ILE A 101 5.65 3.13 -3.41
C ILE A 101 7.12 3.50 -3.61
N ASP A 102 7.52 4.72 -3.26
CA ASP A 102 8.91 5.17 -3.39
C ASP A 102 9.87 4.35 -2.52
N MET A 103 9.47 4.04 -1.28
CA MET A 103 10.25 3.16 -0.40
C MET A 103 10.41 1.75 -0.99
N MET A 104 9.32 1.17 -1.48
CA MET A 104 9.32 -0.17 -2.09
C MET A 104 10.19 -0.23 -3.36
N ARG A 105 10.12 0.79 -4.22
CA ARG A 105 11.02 0.92 -5.39
C ARG A 105 12.48 1.06 -4.94
N GLY A 106 12.74 1.79 -3.86
CA GLY A 106 14.06 1.87 -3.23
C GLY A 106 14.58 0.49 -2.78
N TRP A 107 13.72 -0.33 -2.17
CA TRP A 107 14.07 -1.69 -1.76
C TRP A 107 14.34 -2.60 -2.97
N GLN A 108 13.54 -2.52 -4.04
CA GLN A 108 13.80 -3.30 -5.26
C GLN A 108 15.21 -3.02 -5.82
N SER A 109 15.63 -1.77 -5.78
CA SER A 109 16.96 -1.38 -6.24
C SER A 109 18.07 -1.88 -5.32
N GLN A 110 17.90 -1.66 -4.01
CA GLN A 110 18.93 -2.01 -3.02
C GLN A 110 19.09 -3.51 -2.84
N TRP A 111 18.02 -4.29 -2.93
CA TRP A 111 18.01 -5.71 -2.57
C TRP A 111 18.10 -6.63 -3.78
N PHE A 112 17.54 -6.22 -4.92
CA PHE A 112 17.47 -7.07 -6.12
C PHE A 112 18.18 -6.48 -7.34
N GLY A 113 18.81 -5.30 -7.20
CA GLY A 113 19.51 -4.64 -8.30
C GLY A 113 18.60 -4.12 -9.41
N VAL A 114 17.31 -3.93 -9.14
CA VAL A 114 16.35 -3.39 -10.12
C VAL A 114 16.65 -1.90 -10.35
N THR A 115 16.74 -1.49 -11.61
CA THR A 115 16.91 -0.08 -11.95
C THR A 115 15.57 0.63 -11.83
N VAL A 116 15.44 1.59 -10.90
CA VAL A 116 14.21 2.38 -10.73
C VAL A 116 14.13 3.42 -11.85
N HIS A 117 13.37 3.16 -12.89
CA HIS A 117 13.06 4.17 -13.90
C HIS A 117 12.00 5.13 -13.35
N HIS A 118 12.43 6.33 -12.94
CA HIS A 118 11.51 7.42 -12.60
C HIS A 118 10.88 7.93 -13.89
N VAL A 119 9.58 7.67 -14.09
CA VAL A 119 8.82 8.36 -15.12
C VAL A 119 8.56 9.78 -14.59
N GLN A 120 9.12 10.77 -15.28
CA GLN A 120 8.98 12.20 -15.00
C GLN A 120 7.55 12.69 -15.24
#